data_AF-A0A7Y4RBY8-F1
#
_entry.id   AF-A0A7Y4RBY8-F1
#
_cell.length_a   1.000
_cell.length_b   1.000
_cell.length_c   1.000
_cell.angle_alpha   90.00
_cell.angle_beta   90.00
_cell.angle_gamma   90.00
#
_symmetry.space_group_name_H-M   'P 1'
#
loop_
_entity.id
_entity.type
_entity.pdbx_description
1 polymer ?
#
loop_
_entity_poly.entity_id
_entity_poly.type
_entity_poly.pdbx_seq_one_letter_code
_entity_poly.pdbx_strand_id
1 'polypeptide(L)'
;MWAYTEENMEKSEREDRLFYTTEDIPRYKKYLDEADGGAVQSIWDDILPIVSWSEEGSGYPTQKPEALLERIINASSNPGDLVADFFCGAGTTAAVAEKLGRRWIVSDMGKFAIHTTRKRMIGVQRQLKAEGRDYRAFEILNLGKYERQHYIGIEPQMDANARESREDVGVHSRSLAVEDSPRREMQRRIIEQKEWEFVELILRAYRAY
;
A
#
# COMPACT_ATOMS: atom_id res chain seq x y z
N MET A 1 -9.42 -38.71 29.95
CA MET A 1 -10.69 -38.04 29.59
C MET A 1 -10.70 -37.91 28.08
N TRP A 2 -11.74 -38.38 27.41
CA TRP A 2 -11.85 -38.34 25.94
C TRP A 2 -12.43 -37.00 25.47
N ALA A 3 -11.90 -36.45 24.38
CA ALA A 3 -12.39 -35.22 23.78
C ALA A 3 -13.62 -35.43 22.86
N TYR A 4 -13.91 -36.68 22.50
CA TYR A 4 -15.01 -37.09 21.62
C TYR A 4 -15.99 -37.99 22.36
N THR A 5 -17.25 -37.96 21.93
CA THR A 5 -18.28 -38.92 22.38
C THR A 5 -18.02 -40.30 21.75
N GLU A 6 -18.51 -41.35 22.39
CA GLU A 6 -18.40 -42.74 21.91
C GLU A 6 -18.99 -42.89 20.50
N GLU A 7 -20.17 -42.32 20.25
CA GLU A 7 -20.81 -42.30 18.92
C GLU A 7 -19.91 -41.67 17.83
N ASN A 8 -19.22 -40.57 18.14
CA ASN A 8 -18.32 -39.91 17.18
C ASN A 8 -17.04 -40.72 16.93
N MET A 9 -16.59 -41.49 17.92
CA MET A 9 -15.46 -42.41 17.78
C MET A 9 -15.84 -43.58 16.86
N GLU A 10 -16.97 -44.24 17.10
CA GLU A 10 -17.47 -45.34 16.26
C GLU A 10 -17.70 -44.88 14.81
N LYS A 11 -18.21 -43.67 14.62
CA LYS A 11 -18.35 -43.08 13.29
C LYS A 11 -17.00 -42.90 12.60
N SER A 12 -16.01 -42.36 13.31
CA SER A 12 -14.66 -42.14 12.78
C SER A 12 -13.93 -43.44 12.45
N GLU A 13 -14.16 -44.50 13.23
CA GLU A 13 -13.66 -45.86 12.92
C GLU A 13 -14.29 -46.41 11.64
N ARG A 14 -15.62 -46.28 11.50
CA ARG A 14 -16.35 -46.73 10.31
C ARG A 14 -15.90 -46.03 9.03
N GLU A 15 -15.54 -44.76 9.13
CA GLU A 15 -15.06 -43.93 8.03
C GLU A 15 -13.54 -44.05 7.79
N ASP A 16 -12.85 -45.00 8.44
CA ASP A 16 -11.39 -45.18 8.40
C ASP A 16 -10.59 -43.89 8.69
N ARG A 17 -11.15 -43.01 9.53
CA ARG A 17 -10.53 -41.72 9.88
C ARG A 17 -9.62 -41.79 11.10
N LEU A 18 -9.43 -42.96 11.69
CA LEU A 18 -8.55 -43.18 12.83
C LEU A 18 -7.31 -43.97 12.45
N PHE A 19 -6.18 -43.56 13.01
CA PHE A 19 -4.91 -44.25 12.99
C PHE A 19 -4.49 -44.52 14.42
N TYR A 20 -4.18 -45.77 14.75
CA TYR A 20 -3.73 -46.17 16.09
C TYR A 20 -2.20 -46.20 16.11
N THR A 21 -1.61 -45.55 17.12
CA THR A 21 -0.16 -45.63 17.36
C THR A 21 0.21 -46.99 17.95
N THR A 22 1.51 -47.24 18.12
CA THR A 22 2.04 -48.47 18.77
C THR A 22 1.52 -48.69 20.20
N GLU A 23 1.01 -47.65 20.85
CA GLU A 23 0.44 -47.68 22.21
C GLU A 23 -1.11 -47.70 22.20
N ASP A 24 -1.73 -48.05 21.06
CA ASP A 24 -3.18 -48.06 20.85
C ASP A 24 -3.88 -46.72 21.13
N ILE A 25 -3.15 -45.60 21.00
CA ILE A 25 -3.72 -44.25 21.13
C ILE A 25 -4.26 -43.83 19.75
N PRO A 26 -5.58 -43.60 19.60
CA PRO A 26 -6.17 -43.19 18.33
C PRO A 26 -5.79 -41.74 17.98
N ARG A 27 -5.48 -41.52 16.70
CA ARG A 27 -5.20 -40.22 16.08
C ARG A 27 -6.11 -40.04 14.87
N TYR A 28 -6.67 -38.86 14.70
CA TYR A 28 -7.53 -38.55 13.56
C TYR A 28 -6.70 -38.27 12.30
N LYS A 29 -7.01 -38.96 11.20
CA LYS A 29 -6.40 -38.75 9.88
C LYS A 29 -6.98 -37.48 9.23
N LYS A 30 -6.15 -36.45 9.08
CA LYS A 30 -6.44 -35.27 8.26
C LYS A 30 -5.68 -35.37 6.95
N TYR A 31 -6.41 -35.43 5.84
CA TYR A 31 -5.83 -35.42 4.50
C TYR A 31 -5.68 -33.98 4.01
N LEU A 32 -4.65 -33.71 3.22
CA LEU A 32 -4.28 -32.35 2.80
C LEU A 32 -5.30 -31.75 1.82
N ASP A 33 -5.87 -32.57 0.96
CA ASP A 33 -6.88 -32.24 -0.04
C ASP A 33 -8.27 -32.00 0.58
N GLU A 34 -8.52 -32.51 1.77
CA GLU A 34 -9.78 -32.32 2.52
C GLU A 34 -9.68 -31.22 3.59
N ALA A 35 -8.47 -30.78 3.92
CA ALA A 35 -8.25 -29.82 4.98
C ALA A 35 -8.44 -28.39 4.46
N ASP A 36 -9.42 -27.67 5.01
CA ASP A 36 -9.63 -26.22 4.78
C ASP A 36 -8.45 -25.33 5.27
N GLY A 37 -7.44 -25.94 5.89
CA GLY A 37 -6.31 -25.25 6.49
C GLY A 37 -6.64 -24.61 7.85
N GLY A 38 -5.68 -23.88 8.39
CA GLY A 38 -5.87 -23.05 9.58
C GLY A 38 -6.08 -21.59 9.19
N ALA A 39 -6.78 -20.82 10.02
CA ALA A 39 -6.82 -19.37 9.87
C ALA A 39 -5.40 -18.79 9.95
N VAL A 40 -5.10 -17.84 9.06
CA VAL A 40 -3.81 -17.14 9.05
C VAL A 40 -3.64 -16.39 10.38
N GLN A 41 -2.51 -16.60 11.05
CA GLN A 41 -2.19 -15.97 12.33
C GLN A 41 -1.67 -14.54 12.15
N SER A 42 -1.39 -13.85 13.24
CA SER A 42 -0.86 -12.47 13.23
C SER A 42 0.68 -12.40 13.12
N ILE A 43 1.38 -13.53 13.23
CA ILE A 43 2.84 -13.60 13.09
C ILE A 43 3.13 -14.34 11.78
N TRP A 44 3.85 -13.69 10.87
CA TRP A 44 4.27 -14.26 9.59
C TRP A 44 5.80 -14.29 9.55
N ASP A 45 6.36 -15.49 9.62
CA ASP A 45 7.80 -15.78 9.54
C ASP A 45 8.18 -16.49 8.23
N ASP A 46 7.19 -16.79 7.39
CA ASP A 46 7.34 -17.51 6.12
C ASP A 46 7.57 -16.59 4.90
N ILE A 47 7.43 -15.28 5.06
CA ILE A 47 7.64 -14.30 4.00
C ILE A 47 9.03 -13.67 4.14
N LEU A 48 9.91 -13.97 3.18
CA LEU A 48 11.27 -13.46 3.16
C LEU A 48 11.34 -11.97 2.73
N PRO A 49 12.28 -11.20 3.28
CA PRO A 49 12.52 -9.83 2.85
C PRO A 49 13.16 -9.77 1.46
N ILE A 50 13.10 -8.59 0.84
CA ILE A 50 13.79 -8.32 -0.43
C ILE A 50 15.29 -8.23 -0.18
N VAL A 51 16.04 -9.03 -0.93
CA VAL A 51 17.50 -9.14 -0.90
C VAL A 51 18.05 -8.92 -2.31
N SER A 52 19.39 -8.84 -2.44
CA SER A 52 20.03 -8.46 -3.71
C SER A 52 19.78 -9.41 -4.89
N TRP A 53 19.46 -10.68 -4.60
CA TRP A 53 19.10 -11.69 -5.60
C TRP A 53 17.59 -11.86 -5.79
N SER A 54 16.75 -11.05 -5.13
CA SER A 54 15.31 -11.08 -5.34
C SER A 54 14.97 -10.54 -6.74
N GLU A 55 14.31 -11.36 -7.56
CA GLU A 55 13.94 -11.00 -8.94
C GLU A 55 12.98 -9.79 -9.00
N GLU A 56 12.11 -9.64 -8.00
CA GLU A 56 11.16 -8.51 -7.91
C GLU A 56 11.81 -7.18 -7.47
N GLY A 57 13.11 -7.17 -7.15
CA GLY A 57 13.84 -6.01 -6.65
C GLY A 57 13.86 -4.84 -7.63
N SER A 58 13.27 -3.71 -7.25
CA SER A 58 13.27 -2.47 -8.07
C SER A 58 14.47 -1.56 -7.83
N GLY A 59 15.31 -1.87 -6.82
CA GLY A 59 16.36 -0.98 -6.31
C GLY A 59 15.83 0.07 -5.32
N TYR A 60 14.54 0.07 -4.99
CA TYR A 60 13.98 0.93 -3.94
C TYR A 60 14.36 0.39 -2.54
N PRO A 61 15.01 1.18 -1.66
CA PRO A 61 15.63 0.66 -0.44
C PRO A 61 14.70 -0.07 0.53
N THR A 62 13.44 0.38 0.63
CA THR A 62 12.47 -0.12 1.62
C THR A 62 11.33 -0.91 0.99
N GLN A 63 11.54 -1.45 -0.21
CA GLN A 63 10.56 -2.26 -0.94
C GLN A 63 10.03 -3.40 -0.06
N LYS A 64 8.70 -3.54 -0.05
CA LYS A 64 8.03 -4.70 0.55
C LYS A 64 7.92 -5.84 -0.49
N PRO A 65 8.06 -7.11 -0.09
CA PRO A 65 7.88 -8.26 -0.98
C PRO A 65 6.45 -8.36 -1.53
N GLU A 66 6.30 -8.82 -2.76
CA GLU A 66 4.97 -9.00 -3.37
C GLU A 66 4.13 -10.02 -2.59
N ALA A 67 4.72 -11.12 -2.12
CA ALA A 67 4.03 -12.16 -1.35
C ALA A 67 3.35 -11.63 -0.07
N LEU A 68 3.96 -10.63 0.58
CA LEU A 68 3.37 -9.97 1.74
C LEU A 68 2.08 -9.24 1.37
N LEU A 69 2.13 -8.44 0.31
CA LEU A 69 1.00 -7.65 -0.14
C LEU A 69 -0.09 -8.55 -0.74
N GLU A 70 0.28 -9.66 -1.37
CA GLU A 70 -0.67 -10.64 -1.92
C GLU A 70 -1.53 -11.25 -0.81
N ARG A 71 -0.89 -11.67 0.29
CA ARG A 71 -1.59 -12.18 1.48
C ARG A 71 -2.55 -11.14 2.07
N ILE A 72 -2.08 -9.91 2.27
CA ILE A 72 -2.88 -8.82 2.85
C ILE A 72 -4.08 -8.50 1.94
N ILE A 73 -3.86 -8.31 0.64
CA ILE A 73 -4.92 -7.90 -0.29
C ILE A 73 -5.96 -9.01 -0.46
N ASN A 74 -5.55 -10.27 -0.56
CA ASN A 74 -6.50 -11.39 -0.64
C ASN A 74 -7.32 -11.57 0.65
N ALA A 75 -6.71 -11.33 1.82
CA ALA A 75 -7.42 -11.43 3.10
C ALA A 75 -8.38 -10.26 3.37
N SER A 76 -8.22 -9.12 2.69
CA SER A 76 -8.93 -7.87 3.00
C SER A 76 -9.74 -7.28 1.84
N SER A 77 -9.78 -7.93 0.68
CA SER A 77 -10.51 -7.42 -0.50
C SER A 77 -10.92 -8.51 -1.48
N ASN A 78 -11.95 -8.23 -2.27
CA ASN A 78 -12.39 -9.06 -3.40
C ASN A 78 -11.84 -8.51 -4.72
N PRO A 79 -11.79 -9.32 -5.79
CA PRO A 79 -11.54 -8.82 -7.14
C PRO A 79 -12.47 -7.65 -7.51
N GLY A 80 -11.93 -6.60 -8.12
CA GLY A 80 -12.68 -5.38 -8.47
C GLY A 80 -12.73 -4.30 -7.37
N ASP A 81 -12.44 -4.64 -6.11
CA ASP A 81 -12.37 -3.66 -5.02
C ASP A 81 -11.24 -2.64 -5.25
N LEU A 82 -11.37 -1.49 -4.58
CA LEU A 82 -10.39 -0.41 -4.63
C LEU A 82 -9.43 -0.52 -3.45
N VAL A 83 -8.13 -0.64 -3.75
CA VAL A 83 -7.03 -0.63 -2.76
C VAL A 83 -6.37 0.75 -2.75
N ALA A 84 -6.15 1.32 -1.57
CA ALA A 84 -5.48 2.61 -1.43
C ALA A 84 -4.18 2.50 -0.62
N ASP A 85 -3.10 3.12 -1.11
CA ASP A 85 -1.82 3.21 -0.41
C ASP A 85 -1.17 4.58 -0.63
N PHE A 86 -1.13 5.40 0.42
CA PHE A 86 -0.64 6.77 0.36
C PHE A 86 0.86 6.91 0.69
N PHE A 87 1.58 5.79 0.79
CA PHE A 87 3.03 5.72 1.02
C PHE A 87 3.68 4.69 0.09
N CYS A 88 3.38 4.80 -1.20
CA CYS A 88 3.53 3.69 -2.12
C CYS A 88 4.99 3.29 -2.39
N GLY A 89 5.95 4.20 -2.22
CA GLY A 89 7.38 3.92 -2.34
C GLY A 89 7.74 3.22 -3.65
N ALA A 90 8.08 1.93 -3.56
CA ALA A 90 8.41 1.09 -4.71
C ALA A 90 7.21 0.73 -5.60
N GLY A 91 5.98 0.97 -5.13
CA GLY A 91 4.74 0.65 -5.84
C GLY A 91 4.32 -0.83 -5.74
N THR A 92 4.78 -1.56 -4.71
CA THR A 92 4.43 -2.98 -4.53
C THR A 92 2.92 -3.17 -4.40
N THR A 93 2.23 -2.31 -3.62
CA THR A 93 0.78 -2.39 -3.43
C THR A 93 0.01 -2.27 -4.74
N ALA A 94 0.35 -1.29 -5.58
CA ALA A 94 -0.28 -1.11 -6.90
C ALA A 94 -0.01 -2.30 -7.83
N ALA A 95 1.22 -2.80 -7.86
CA ALA A 95 1.60 -3.93 -8.70
C ALA A 95 0.81 -5.20 -8.34
N VAL A 96 0.73 -5.52 -7.05
CA VAL A 96 0.01 -6.70 -6.57
C VAL A 96 -1.49 -6.52 -6.72
N ALA A 97 -2.05 -5.34 -6.41
CA ALA A 97 -3.46 -5.05 -6.61
C ALA A 97 -3.88 -5.24 -8.08
N GLU A 98 -3.10 -4.71 -9.04
CA GLU A 98 -3.35 -4.89 -10.47
C GLU A 98 -3.30 -6.37 -10.87
N LYS A 99 -2.26 -7.10 -10.46
CA LYS A 99 -2.10 -8.55 -10.73
C LYS A 99 -3.25 -9.37 -10.15
N LEU A 100 -3.82 -8.95 -9.03
CA LEU A 100 -4.96 -9.58 -8.38
C LEU A 100 -6.31 -9.10 -8.93
N GLY A 101 -6.34 -8.21 -9.93
CA GLY A 101 -7.58 -7.72 -10.55
C GLY A 101 -8.35 -6.71 -9.68
N ARG A 102 -7.67 -6.05 -8.72
CA ARG A 102 -8.22 -4.94 -7.94
C ARG A 102 -7.96 -3.61 -8.65
N ARG A 103 -8.76 -2.62 -8.33
CA ARG A 103 -8.46 -1.21 -8.64
C ARG A 103 -7.49 -0.70 -7.58
N TRP A 104 -6.72 0.32 -7.90
CA TRP A 104 -5.81 0.92 -6.93
C TRP A 104 -5.69 2.43 -7.11
N ILE A 105 -5.47 3.12 -5.99
CA ILE A 105 -5.02 4.50 -5.93
C ILE A 105 -3.80 4.53 -5.04
N VAL A 106 -2.70 5.05 -5.54
CA VAL A 106 -1.49 5.19 -4.73
C VAL A 106 -0.92 6.59 -4.82
N SER A 107 -0.32 7.06 -3.73
CA SER A 107 0.37 8.34 -3.70
C SER A 107 1.68 8.25 -2.95
N ASP A 108 2.58 9.18 -3.26
CA ASP A 108 3.80 9.40 -2.50
C ASP A 108 4.26 10.84 -2.74
N MET A 109 4.90 11.44 -1.74
CA MET A 109 5.48 12.78 -1.86
C MET A 109 6.82 12.75 -2.61
N GLY A 110 7.52 11.61 -2.57
CA GLY A 110 8.83 11.41 -3.16
C GLY A 110 8.75 11.24 -4.68
N LYS A 111 9.38 12.15 -5.43
CA LYS A 111 9.52 12.03 -6.89
C LYS A 111 10.16 10.70 -7.31
N PHE A 112 11.12 10.21 -6.53
CA PHE A 112 11.77 8.92 -6.76
C PHE A 112 10.79 7.74 -6.63
N ALA A 113 9.90 7.76 -5.62
CA ALA A 113 8.85 6.76 -5.45
C ALA A 113 7.88 6.74 -6.63
N ILE A 114 7.40 7.92 -7.06
CA ILE A 114 6.49 8.02 -8.21
C ILE A 114 7.15 7.50 -9.49
N HIS A 115 8.41 7.81 -9.75
CA HIS A 115 9.13 7.30 -10.92
C HIS A 115 9.34 5.79 -10.87
N THR A 116 9.70 5.27 -9.69
CA THR A 116 9.92 3.83 -9.48
C THR A 116 8.62 3.06 -9.68
N THR A 117 7.54 3.53 -9.04
CA THR A 117 6.19 2.99 -9.16
C THR A 117 5.71 3.02 -10.61
N ARG A 118 5.87 4.15 -11.31
CA ARG A 118 5.51 4.25 -12.75
C ARG A 118 6.21 3.19 -13.59
N LYS A 119 7.54 3.06 -13.43
CA LYS A 119 8.33 2.09 -14.20
C LYS A 119 7.84 0.67 -13.92
N ARG A 120 7.59 0.34 -12.65
CA ARG A 120 7.04 -0.94 -12.23
C ARG A 120 5.68 -1.22 -12.86
N MET A 121 4.73 -0.27 -12.81
CA MET A 121 3.38 -0.47 -13.37
C MET A 121 3.39 -0.69 -14.88
N ILE A 122 4.29 -0.02 -15.63
CA ILE A 122 4.48 -0.31 -17.06
C ILE A 122 4.95 -1.77 -17.26
N GLY A 123 5.84 -2.25 -16.39
CA GLY A 123 6.29 -3.65 -16.40
C GLY A 123 5.15 -4.63 -16.14
N VAL A 124 4.32 -4.37 -15.11
CA VAL A 124 3.15 -5.19 -14.77
C VAL A 124 2.16 -5.26 -15.93
N GLN A 125 1.82 -4.13 -16.55
CA GLN A 125 0.91 -4.12 -17.71
C GLN A 125 1.46 -4.93 -18.89
N ARG A 126 2.78 -4.86 -19.14
CA ARG A 126 3.43 -5.66 -20.19
C ARG A 126 3.38 -7.15 -19.87
N GLN A 127 3.61 -7.52 -18.61
CA GLN A 127 3.50 -8.89 -18.14
C GLN A 127 2.07 -9.42 -18.35
N LEU A 128 1.07 -8.70 -17.83
CA LEU A 128 -0.34 -9.08 -17.98
C LEU A 128 -0.75 -9.22 -19.45
N LYS A 129 -0.31 -8.29 -20.30
CA LYS A 129 -0.52 -8.38 -21.75
C LYS A 129 0.10 -9.64 -22.35
N ALA A 130 1.33 -9.99 -21.96
CA ALA A 130 2.02 -11.18 -22.46
C ALA A 130 1.33 -12.49 -21.99
N GLU A 131 0.71 -12.46 -20.81
CA GLU A 131 -0.11 -13.55 -20.26
C GLU A 131 -1.52 -13.62 -20.87
N GLY A 132 -1.88 -12.70 -21.77
CA GLY A 132 -3.23 -12.63 -22.36
C GLY A 132 -4.31 -12.15 -21.38
N ARG A 133 -3.90 -11.47 -20.30
CA ARG A 133 -4.79 -10.93 -19.27
C ARG A 133 -5.08 -9.47 -19.53
N ASP A 134 -6.30 -9.06 -19.23
CA ASP A 134 -6.70 -7.65 -19.28
C ASP A 134 -5.91 -6.83 -18.25
N TYR A 135 -5.60 -5.59 -18.63
CA TYR A 135 -4.95 -4.61 -17.78
C TYR A 135 -5.56 -3.23 -18.04
N ARG A 136 -5.54 -2.37 -17.03
CA ARG A 136 -6.13 -1.02 -17.13
C ARG A 136 -5.06 0.03 -17.36
N ALA A 137 -5.38 1.06 -18.16
CA ALA A 137 -4.53 2.25 -18.20
C ALA A 137 -4.52 2.93 -16.82
N PHE A 138 -3.37 3.47 -16.42
CA PHE A 138 -3.26 4.25 -15.20
C PHE A 138 -2.80 5.68 -15.55
N GLU A 139 -3.24 6.62 -14.74
CA GLU A 139 -2.87 8.02 -14.86
C GLU A 139 -1.92 8.41 -13.73
N ILE A 140 -1.03 9.36 -14.01
CA ILE A 140 -0.18 9.96 -12.99
C ILE A 140 -0.57 11.41 -12.88
N LEU A 141 -1.01 11.78 -11.69
CA LEU A 141 -1.46 13.12 -11.39
C LEU A 141 -0.46 13.77 -10.44
N ASN A 142 -0.18 15.04 -10.70
CA ASN A 142 0.75 15.82 -9.90
C ASN A 142 0.01 17.04 -9.37
N LEU A 143 -0.19 17.09 -8.05
CA LEU A 143 -0.94 18.15 -7.36
C LEU A 143 -0.15 19.48 -7.23
N GLY A 144 0.98 19.63 -7.93
CA GLY A 144 1.83 20.80 -7.79
C GLY A 144 2.61 21.17 -9.06
N LYS A 145 1.99 21.95 -9.96
CA LYS A 145 2.76 22.75 -10.92
C LYS A 145 3.65 23.81 -10.23
N TYR A 146 3.34 24.20 -9.00
CA TYR A 146 3.90 25.40 -8.34
C TYR A 146 4.91 25.15 -7.21
N GLU A 147 5.02 23.94 -6.66
CA GLU A 147 6.06 23.64 -5.66
C GLU A 147 7.46 23.63 -6.27
N ARG A 148 7.58 23.44 -7.60
CA ARG A 148 8.85 23.62 -8.30
C ARG A 148 9.40 25.04 -8.16
N GLN A 149 8.58 26.08 -8.10
CA GLN A 149 9.10 27.44 -7.90
C GLN A 149 9.60 27.65 -6.46
N HIS A 150 8.99 27.02 -5.47
CA HIS A 150 9.41 27.14 -4.07
C HIS A 150 10.61 26.25 -3.73
N TYR A 151 10.73 25.05 -4.31
CA TYR A 151 11.86 24.13 -4.09
C TYR A 151 13.09 24.43 -4.94
N ILE A 152 12.95 25.13 -6.09
CA ILE A 152 14.08 25.47 -6.99
C ILE A 152 14.75 26.80 -6.56
N GLY A 153 14.37 27.41 -5.44
CA GLY A 153 15.06 28.58 -4.90
C GLY A 153 14.99 29.81 -5.81
N ILE A 154 13.97 29.91 -6.66
CA ILE A 154 13.66 31.16 -7.35
C ILE A 154 12.77 31.95 -6.39
N GLU A 155 13.40 32.64 -5.44
CA GLU A 155 12.74 33.79 -4.81
C GLU A 155 12.38 34.75 -5.95
N PRO A 156 11.12 35.21 -6.06
CA PRO A 156 10.82 36.34 -6.92
C PRO A 156 11.71 37.48 -6.43
N GLN A 157 12.51 38.08 -7.31
CA GLN A 157 13.28 39.29 -7.01
C GLN A 157 12.35 40.30 -6.34
N MET A 158 12.45 40.43 -5.02
CA MET A 158 11.88 41.54 -4.30
C MET A 158 12.85 42.70 -4.43
N ASP A 159 12.32 43.87 -4.79
CA ASP A 159 13.09 45.10 -5.01
C ASP A 159 14.11 45.34 -3.90
N ALA A 160 15.32 45.70 -4.32
CA ALA A 160 16.52 45.86 -3.48
C ALA A 160 16.45 46.99 -2.43
N ASN A 161 15.29 47.63 -2.25
CA ASN A 161 15.12 48.77 -1.34
C ASN A 161 14.49 48.41 0.02
N ALA A 162 14.28 47.12 0.35
CA ALA A 162 13.69 46.70 1.62
C ALA A 162 14.69 46.06 2.60
N ARG A 163 16.00 46.21 2.39
CA ARG A 163 17.03 45.73 3.32
C ARG A 163 17.53 46.85 4.22
N GLU A 164 16.76 47.21 5.23
CA GLU A 164 17.32 47.81 6.44
C GLU A 164 16.74 47.17 7.71
N SER A 165 17.69 46.75 8.56
CA SER A 165 17.57 46.29 9.95
C SER A 165 16.88 44.94 10.20
N ARG A 166 17.70 43.93 10.50
CA ARG A 166 17.70 43.19 11.78
C ARG A 166 18.73 42.07 11.75
N GLU A 167 19.94 42.40 12.19
CA GLU A 167 20.78 41.46 12.90
C GLU A 167 20.14 41.24 14.28
N ASP A 168 19.76 40.00 14.62
CA ASP A 168 20.07 39.38 15.91
C ASP A 168 19.41 37.98 16.08
N VAL A 169 20.30 36.99 16.17
CA VAL A 169 20.36 35.87 17.12
C VAL A 169 19.06 35.19 17.60
N GLY A 170 18.88 33.92 17.19
CA GLY A 170 18.77 32.75 18.08
C GLY A 170 17.58 32.58 19.05
N VAL A 171 16.90 31.44 18.86
CA VAL A 171 16.23 30.58 19.88
C VAL A 171 14.89 31.07 20.47
N HIS A 172 13.90 30.16 20.35
CA HIS A 172 12.63 30.10 21.08
C HIS A 172 11.75 31.37 21.15
N SER A 173 10.70 31.39 20.33
CA SER A 173 9.38 31.77 20.85
C SER A 173 8.28 30.94 20.20
N ARG A 174 7.65 30.12 21.04
CA ARG A 174 6.29 29.61 20.83
C ARG A 174 5.38 30.81 20.58
N SER A 175 4.67 30.76 19.46
CA SER A 175 3.30 31.23 19.31
C SER A 175 2.94 32.49 20.11
N LEU A 176 3.33 33.65 19.61
CA LEU A 176 2.49 34.83 19.74
C LEU A 176 1.65 34.91 18.47
N ALA A 177 0.34 34.80 18.69
CA ALA A 177 -0.69 34.93 17.68
C ALA A 177 -0.52 36.28 16.96
N VAL A 178 -0.07 36.22 15.70
CA VAL A 178 -0.35 37.24 14.71
C VAL A 178 -1.55 36.71 13.92
N GLU A 179 -2.72 37.21 14.30
CA GLU A 179 -4.02 36.97 13.67
C GLU A 179 -3.95 37.34 12.18
N ASP A 180 -4.52 36.46 11.34
CA ASP A 180 -4.90 36.64 9.94
C ASP A 180 -4.05 37.55 9.05
N SER A 181 -2.89 37.02 8.62
CA SER A 181 -2.20 37.55 7.45
C SER A 181 -2.91 37.10 6.16
N PRO A 182 -3.13 38.00 5.17
CA PRO A 182 -3.68 37.66 3.85
C PRO A 182 -2.97 36.49 3.16
N ARG A 183 -1.68 36.28 3.48
CA ARG A 183 -0.88 35.17 2.97
C ARG A 183 -1.33 33.80 3.53
N ARG A 184 -1.76 33.73 4.79
CA ARG A 184 -2.30 32.50 5.40
C ARG A 184 -3.68 32.17 4.86
N GLU A 185 -4.55 33.16 4.66
CA GLU A 185 -5.85 32.94 4.01
C GLU A 185 -5.68 32.44 2.57
N MET A 186 -4.77 33.05 1.81
CA MET A 186 -4.45 32.58 0.45
C MET A 186 -3.90 31.15 0.45
N GLN A 187 -2.99 30.83 1.37
CA GLN A 187 -2.49 29.45 1.53
C GLN A 187 -3.60 28.47 1.92
N ARG A 188 -4.50 28.87 2.82
CA ARG A 188 -5.64 28.03 3.25
C ARG A 188 -6.58 27.74 2.09
N ARG A 189 -6.94 28.75 1.28
CA ARG A 189 -7.78 28.56 0.08
C ARG A 189 -7.12 27.66 -0.96
N ILE A 190 -5.80 27.78 -1.15
CA ILE A 190 -5.05 26.89 -2.05
C ILE A 190 -5.08 25.45 -1.53
N ILE A 191 -4.91 25.25 -0.21
CA ILE A 191 -4.99 23.93 0.40
C ILE A 191 -6.40 23.35 0.26
N GLU A 192 -7.44 24.11 0.60
CA GLU A 192 -8.84 23.69 0.48
C GLU A 192 -9.20 23.32 -0.97
N GLN A 193 -8.74 24.11 -1.95
CA GLN A 193 -8.93 23.79 -3.36
C GLN A 193 -8.20 22.49 -3.75
N LYS A 194 -6.95 22.29 -3.30
CA LYS A 194 -6.18 21.06 -3.58
C LYS A 194 -6.81 19.83 -2.92
N GLU A 195 -7.28 19.96 -1.69
CA GLU A 195 -8.02 18.92 -0.99
C GLU A 195 -9.28 18.56 -1.76
N TRP A 196 -10.02 19.57 -2.24
CA TRP A 196 -11.21 19.35 -3.06
C TRP A 196 -10.88 18.66 -4.40
N GLU A 197 -9.84 19.09 -5.10
CA GLU A 197 -9.37 18.45 -6.34
C GLU A 197 -8.91 17.00 -6.10
N PHE A 198 -8.26 16.71 -4.98
CA PHE A 198 -7.85 15.36 -4.59
C PHE A 198 -9.05 14.48 -4.23
N VAL A 199 -10.02 15.00 -3.48
CA VAL A 199 -11.27 14.30 -3.17
C VAL A 199 -12.06 14.02 -4.45
N GLU A 200 -12.23 15.00 -5.32
CA GLU A 200 -12.88 14.83 -6.62
C GLU A 200 -12.17 13.76 -7.47
N LEU A 201 -10.83 13.75 -7.46
CA LEU A 201 -10.07 12.73 -8.15
C LEU A 201 -10.37 11.32 -7.62
N ILE A 202 -10.36 11.14 -6.29
CA ILE A 202 -10.70 9.86 -5.66
C ILE A 202 -12.14 9.46 -6.02
N LEU A 203 -13.07 10.41 -5.95
CA LEU A 203 -14.47 10.18 -6.30
C LEU A 203 -14.64 9.80 -7.77
N ARG A 204 -13.88 10.40 -8.69
CA ARG A 204 -13.86 10.02 -10.11
C ARG A 204 -13.32 8.61 -10.30
N ALA A 205 -12.20 8.27 -9.66
CA ALA A 205 -11.64 6.92 -9.71
C ALA A 205 -12.61 5.87 -9.13
N TYR A 206 -13.38 6.23 -8.12
CA TYR A 206 -14.42 5.37 -7.56
C TYR A 206 -15.61 5.18 -8.51
N ARG A 207 -16.09 6.28 -9.13
CA ARG A 207 -17.27 6.34 -10.01
C ARG A 207 -17.04 5.95 -11.47
N ALA A 208 -15.79 5.71 -11.89
CA ALA A 208 -15.46 5.48 -13.29
C ALA A 208 -16.09 4.22 -13.91
N TYR A 209 -16.86 3.41 -13.16
CA TYR A 209 -17.66 2.29 -13.64
C TYR A 209 -18.90 2.11 -12.76
#